data_AF-A0A174GW18-F1
#
_entry.id   AF-A0A174GW18-F1
#
_cell.length_a   1.000
_cell.length_b   1.000
_cell.length_c   1.000
_cell.angle_alpha   90.00
_cell.angle_beta   90.00
_cell.angle_gamma   90.00
#
_symmetry.space_group_name_H-M   'P 1'
#
loop_
_entity.id
_entity.type
_entity.pdbx_description
1 polymer ?
#
loop_
_entity_poly.entity_id
_entity_poly.type
_entity_poly.pdbx_seq_one_letter_code
_entity_poly.pdbx_strand_id
1 'polypeptide(L)' 'MIDTVNGANSSAIIYGIAETAKANNLKPFNYFEYLLAEIPKHVDDKNTDFLAELLPWSDMLPENIRKPQKASGK' A
#
# COMPACT_ATOMS: atom_id res chain seq x y z
N MET A 1 -10.40 21.33 -1.64
CA MET A 1 -9.22 21.02 -2.49
C MET A 1 -9.37 19.63 -3.10
N ILE A 2 -10.51 19.39 -3.76
CA ILE A 2 -10.79 18.22 -4.63
C ILE A 2 -11.17 18.72 -6.03
N ASP A 3 -11.55 19.99 -6.17
CA ASP A 3 -12.06 20.63 -7.38
C ASP A 3 -10.98 21.01 -8.41
N THR A 4 -9.75 20.55 -8.24
CA THR A 4 -8.68 20.73 -9.24
C THR A 4 -8.39 19.40 -9.93
N VAL A 5 -8.05 19.42 -11.21
CA VAL A 5 -7.71 18.22 -11.99
C VAL A 5 -6.60 17.40 -11.29
N ASN A 6 -5.61 18.08 -10.72
CA ASN A 6 -4.52 17.43 -9.98
C ASN A 6 -4.99 16.79 -8.66
N GLY A 7 -5.96 17.40 -7.97
CA GLY A 7 -6.57 16.84 -6.77
C GLY A 7 -7.34 15.57 -7.07
N ALA A 8 -8.22 15.61 -8.07
CA ALA A 8 -8.99 14.45 -8.51
C ALA A 8 -8.10 13.29 -8.95
N ASN A 9 -7.04 13.57 -9.73
CA ASN A 9 -6.07 12.55 -10.15
C ASN A 9 -5.35 11.90 -8.97
N SER A 10 -4.87 12.71 -8.02
CA SER A 10 -4.22 12.22 -6.80
C SER A 10 -5.18 11.35 -5.97
N SER A 11 -6.43 11.79 -5.81
CA SER A 11 -7.45 11.01 -5.09
C SER A 11 -7.75 9.68 -5.77
N ALA A 12 -7.85 9.65 -7.10
CA ALA A 12 -8.07 8.42 -7.85
C ALA A 12 -6.92 7.42 -7.68
N ILE A 13 -5.67 7.90 -7.66
CA ILE A 13 -4.48 7.07 -7.42
C ILE A 13 -4.50 6.48 -6.00
N ILE A 14 -4.73 7.30 -4.97
CA ILE A 14 -4.79 6.85 -3.57
C ILE A 14 -5.92 5.81 -3.41
N TYR A 15 -7.09 6.06 -4.02
CA TYR A 15 -8.18 5.10 -4.00
C TYR A 15 -7.79 3.78 -4.67
N GLY A 16 -7.14 3.81 -5.83
CA GLY A 16 -6.65 2.62 -6.52
C GLY A 16 -5.69 1.78 -5.67
N ILE A 17 -4.78 2.42 -4.94
CA ILE A 17 -3.86 1.74 -4.01
C ILE A 17 -4.66 1.09 -2.86
N ALA A 18 -5.63 1.80 -2.29
CA ALA A 18 -6.47 1.29 -1.22
C ALA A 18 -7.29 0.06 -1.65
N GLU A 19 -7.90 0.10 -2.83
CA GLU A 19 -8.63 -1.04 -3.41
C GLU A 19 -7.71 -2.22 -3.69
N THR A 20 -6.52 -1.97 -4.24
CA THR A 20 -5.53 -3.02 -4.52
C THR A 20 -5.05 -3.68 -3.22
N ALA A 21 -4.80 -2.90 -2.16
CA ALA A 21 -4.44 -3.42 -0.84
C ALA A 21 -5.56 -4.31 -0.28
N LYS A 22 -6.83 -3.89 -0.40
CA LYS A 22 -7.98 -4.71 0.02
C LYS A 22 -8.07 -6.04 -0.74
N ALA A 23 -7.87 -6.01 -2.06
CA ALA A 23 -7.90 -7.19 -2.91
C ALA A 23 -6.81 -8.22 -2.55
N ASN A 24 -5.68 -7.74 -2.02
CA ASN A 24 -4.56 -8.59 -1.55
C ASN A 24 -4.63 -8.90 -0.04
N ASN A 25 -5.81 -8.84 0.58
CA ASN A 25 -6.02 -9.14 2.00
C ASN A 25 -5.23 -8.27 2.99
N LEU A 26 -4.83 -7.06 2.60
CA LEU A 26 -4.16 -6.10 3.48
C LEU A 26 -5.18 -5.18 4.16
N LYS A 27 -4.77 -4.61 5.31
CA LYS A 27 -5.45 -3.49 5.97
C LYS A 27 -4.97 -2.19 5.30
N PRO A 28 -5.82 -1.46 4.54
CA PRO A 28 -5.35 -0.33 3.74
C PRO A 28 -4.66 0.75 4.56
N PHE A 29 -5.22 1.10 5.73
CA PHE A 29 -4.63 2.10 6.62
C PHE A 29 -3.19 1.73 7.03
N ASN A 30 -2.99 0.53 7.57
CA ASN A 30 -1.66 0.08 7.99
C ASN A 30 -0.69 -0.08 6.82
N TYR A 31 -1.19 -0.47 5.65
CA TYR A 31 -0.37 -0.53 4.44
C TYR A 31 0.10 0.86 4.01
N PHE A 32 -0.77 1.88 4.04
CA PHE A 32 -0.35 3.26 3.78
C PHE A 32 0.65 3.78 4.81
N GLU A 33 0.44 3.50 6.10
CA GLU A 33 1.42 3.87 7.13
C GLU A 33 2.80 3.25 6.84
N TYR A 34 2.82 1.97 6.45
CA TYR A 34 4.06 1.28 6.08
C TYR A 34 4.72 1.90 4.84
N LEU A 35 3.97 2.11 3.76
CA LEU A 35 4.49 2.74 2.54
C LEU A 35 5.06 4.14 2.82
N LEU A 36 4.34 4.97 3.59
CA LEU A 36 4.76 6.32 3.93
C LEU A 36 5.97 6.35 4.88
N ALA A 37 6.24 5.25 5.60
CA ALA A 37 7.43 5.09 6.43
C ALA A 37 8.64 4.54 5.66
N GLU A 38 8.44 3.58 4.75
CA GLU A 38 9.54 2.94 4.03
C GLU A 38 10.02 3.76 2.82
N ILE A 39 9.12 4.30 2.00
CA ILE A 39 9.49 5.02 0.76
C ILE A 39 10.50 6.15 1.02
N PRO A 40 10.36 7.00 2.06
CA PRO A 40 11.34 8.05 2.34
C PRO A 40 12.75 7.56 2.66
N LYS A 41 12.92 6.30 3.10
CA LYS A 41 14.24 5.73 3.41
C LYS A 41 15.07 5.46 2.15
N HIS A 42 14.40 5.35 1.00
CA HIS A 42 14.99 5.04 -0.30
C HIS A 42 15.09 6.29 -1.20
N VAL A 43 14.98 7.50 -0.64
CA VAL A 43 15.00 8.75 -1.43
C VAL A 43 16.33 8.98 -2.15
N ASP A 44 17.43 8.46 -1.59
CA ASP A 44 18.78 8.56 -2.15
C ASP A 44 19.14 7.37 -3.06
N ASP A 45 18.25 6.37 -3.18
CA ASP A 45 18.47 5.20 -4.02
C ASP A 45 18.42 5.59 -5.50
N LYS A 46 19.33 5.01 -6.29
CA LYS A 46 19.44 5.30 -7.73
C LYS A 46 18.47 4.49 -8.59
N ASN A 47 17.80 3.51 -8.00
CA ASN A 47 16.84 2.63 -8.65
C ASN A 47 15.56 2.50 -7.79
N THR A 48 14.53 1.94 -8.40
CA THR A 48 13.22 1.74 -7.77
C THR A 48 12.95 0.27 -7.45
N ASP A 49 13.99 -0.57 -7.45
CA ASP A 49 13.85 -2.01 -7.30
C ASP A 49 13.26 -2.38 -5.93
N PHE A 50 13.51 -1.56 -4.90
CA PHE A 50 12.93 -1.69 -3.56
C PHE A 50 11.38 -1.67 -3.56
N LEU A 51 10.75 -1.03 -4.57
CA LEU A 51 9.29 -1.00 -4.67
C LEU A 51 8.70 -2.41 -4.81
N ALA A 52 9.45 -3.36 -5.40
CA ALA A 52 8.98 -4.74 -5.54
C ALA A 52 8.65 -5.38 -4.18
N GLU A 53 9.42 -5.04 -3.14
CA GLU A 53 9.22 -5.53 -1.77
C GLU A 53 8.06 -4.83 -1.06
N LEU A 54 7.66 -3.65 -1.55
CA LEU A 54 6.56 -2.86 -1.00
C LEU A 54 5.21 -3.16 -1.67
N LEU A 55 5.18 -3.91 -2.78
CA LEU A 55 3.96 -4.24 -3.50
C LEU A 55 2.98 -5.04 -2.65
N PRO A 56 1.66 -4.95 -2.90
CA PRO A 56 0.66 -5.53 -2.01
C PRO A 56 0.63 -7.06 -2.01
N TRP A 57 1.31 -7.69 -2.97
CA TRP A 57 1.52 -9.15 -3.05
C TRP A 57 2.94 -9.57 -2.61
N SER A 58 3.75 -8.66 -2.09
CA SER A 58 5.08 -8.98 -1.59
C SER A 58 5.01 -9.83 -0.31
N ASP A 59 5.82 -10.88 -0.28
CA ASP A 59 5.98 -11.72 0.90
C ASP A 59 6.75 -11.00 2.02
N MET A 60 7.52 -9.95 1.68
CA MET A 60 8.32 -9.16 2.65
C MET A 60 7.47 -8.20 3.50
N LEU A 61 6.19 -8.04 3.18
CA LEU A 61 5.30 -7.19 3.96
C LEU A 61 5.16 -7.70 5.40
N PRO A 62 5.08 -6.80 6.40
CA PRO A 62 4.87 -7.18 7.79
C PRO A 62 3.53 -7.90 8.05
N GLU A 63 3.51 -8.87 8.96
CA GLU A 63 2.27 -9.60 9.29
C GLU A 63 1.18 -8.72 9.90
N ASN A 64 1.55 -7.67 10.66
CA ASN A 64 0.58 -6.79 11.31
C ASN A 64 -0.29 -6.01 10.31
N ILE A 65 0.18 -5.83 9.07
CA ILE A 65 -0.58 -5.14 8.02
C ILE A 65 -1.53 -6.07 7.26
N ARG A 66 -1.34 -7.40 7.36
CA ARG A 66 -2.26 -8.39 6.79
C ARG A 66 -3.54 -8.48 7.63
N LYS A 67 -4.68 -8.74 6.97
CA LYS A 67 -5.92 -9.05 7.67
C LYS A 67 -5.79 -10.43 8.33
N PRO A 68 -6.32 -10.63 9.55
CA PRO A 68 -6.37 -11.95 10.13
C PRO A 68 -7.16 -12.87 9.19
N GLN A 69 -6.57 -14.00 8.79
CA GLN A 69 -7.31 -15.01 8.06
C GLN A 69 -8.48 -15.44 8.96
N LYS A 70 -9.71 -15.23 8.50
CA LYS A 70 -10.85 -15.86 9.15
C LYS A 70 -10.58 -17.36 9.09
N ALA A 71 -10.48 -18.01 10.24
CA ALA A 71 -10.57 -19.46 10.30
C ALA A 71 -11.88 -19.81 9.59
N SER A 72 -11.78 -20.33 8.36
CA SER A 72 -12.92 -20.90 7.68
C SER A 72 -13.32 -22.10 8.52
N GLY A 73 -14.28 -21.92 9.42
CA GLY A 73 -14.93 -23.03 10.10
C GLY A 73 -15.40 -24.00 9.03
N LYS A 74 -14.77 -25.16 9.00
CA LYS A 74 -15.36 -26.38 8.44
C LYS A 74 -16.07 -27.10 9.56
#